data_AF-A0A9E3H6S5-F1
#
_entry.id   AF-A0A9E3H6S5-F1
#
_cell.length_a   1.000
_cell.length_b   1.000
_cell.length_c   1.000
_cell.angle_alpha   90.00
_cell.angle_beta   90.00
_cell.angle_gamma   90.00
#
_symmetry.space_group_name_H-M   'P 1'
#
loop_
_entity.id
_entity.type
_entity.pdbx_description
1 polymer ?
#
loop_
_entity_poly.entity_id
_entity_poly.type
_entity_poly.pdbx_seq_one_letter_code
_entity_poly.pdbx_strand_id
1 'polypeptide(L)'
;MDIREKAQALGCLEVFAQASVQIVKLDCRACINSGFGVLDKEEMEVYAINKNFKRRSSDPQRKLFGFSRTVTISAVRVKISHFLD
;
A
#
# COMPACT_ATOMS: atom_id res chain seq x y z
N MET A 1 -23.83 2.69 -3.99
CA MET A 1 -22.66 2.44 -4.87
C MET A 1 -21.44 2.30 -3.99
N ASP A 2 -20.89 1.09 -3.95
CA ASP A 2 -19.70 0.75 -3.18
C ASP A 2 -18.44 1.43 -3.76
N ILE A 3 -17.39 1.57 -2.94
CA ILE A 3 -16.12 2.20 -3.37
C ILE A 3 -15.50 1.43 -4.52
N ARG A 4 -15.59 0.09 -4.51
CA ARG A 4 -15.07 -0.74 -5.59
C ARG A 4 -15.81 -0.50 -6.90
N GLU A 5 -17.13 -0.39 -6.85
CA GLU A 5 -17.96 -0.11 -8.03
C GLU A 5 -17.63 1.25 -8.64
N LYS A 6 -17.41 2.27 -7.81
CA LYS A 6 -16.97 3.60 -8.28
C LYS A 6 -15.58 3.54 -8.92
N ALA A 7 -14.62 2.85 -8.29
CA ALA A 7 -13.27 2.70 -8.83
C ALA A 7 -13.27 1.94 -10.16
N GLN A 8 -14.12 0.93 -10.29
CA GLN A 8 -14.30 0.20 -11.55
C GLN A 8 -14.91 1.10 -12.64
N ALA A 9 -15.94 1.88 -12.31
CA ALA A 9 -16.54 2.82 -13.28
C ALA A 9 -15.55 3.90 -13.77
N LEU A 10 -14.53 4.21 -12.97
CA LEU A 10 -13.45 5.15 -13.31
C LEU A 10 -12.26 4.49 -14.04
N GLY A 11 -12.30 3.18 -14.31
CA GLY A 11 -11.22 2.45 -14.97
C GLY A 11 -9.99 2.21 -14.08
N CYS A 12 -10.09 2.42 -12.76
CA CYS A 12 -8.94 2.27 -11.86
C CYS A 12 -8.46 0.82 -11.78
N LEU A 13 -9.37 -0.15 -11.91
CA LEU A 13 -9.03 -1.57 -11.82
C LEU A 13 -8.15 -2.01 -13.00
N GLU A 14 -8.44 -1.53 -14.21
CA GLU A 14 -7.62 -1.79 -15.40
C GLU A 14 -6.22 -1.20 -15.25
N VAL A 15 -6.10 0.03 -14.75
CA VAL A 15 -4.80 0.69 -14.49
C VAL A 15 -3.98 -0.11 -13.47
N PHE A 16 -4.62 -0.56 -12.38
CA PHE A 16 -3.95 -1.40 -11.39
C PHE A 16 -3.48 -2.74 -11.98
N ALA A 17 -4.31 -3.38 -12.81
CA ALA A 17 -3.91 -4.62 -13.49
C ALA A 17 -2.72 -4.40 -14.43
N GLN A 18 -2.71 -3.33 -15.22
CA GLN A 18 -1.59 -2.97 -16.10
C GLN A 18 -0.30 -2.68 -15.32
N ALA A 19 -0.43 -2.09 -14.13
CA ALA A 19 0.68 -1.82 -13.23
C ALA A 19 1.10 -3.05 -12.39
N SER A 20 0.57 -4.25 -12.67
CA SER A 20 0.83 -5.48 -11.90
C SER A 20 0.51 -5.35 -10.40
N VAL A 21 -0.44 -4.48 -10.06
CA VAL A 21 -0.88 -4.28 -8.67
C VAL A 21 -1.78 -5.44 -8.25
N GLN A 22 -1.48 -6.03 -7.10
CA GLN A 22 -2.33 -7.05 -6.51
C GLN A 22 -3.38 -6.41 -5.61
N ILE A 23 -4.65 -6.52 -6.00
CA ILE A 23 -5.79 -6.05 -5.19
C ILE A 23 -6.17 -7.16 -4.21
N VAL A 24 -5.95 -6.91 -2.93
CA VAL A 24 -6.34 -7.82 -1.86
C VAL A 24 -7.70 -7.45 -1.30
N LYS A 25 -8.50 -8.44 -0.90
CA LYS A 25 -9.72 -8.20 -0.14
C LYS A 25 -9.32 -7.57 1.19
N LEU A 26 -10.03 -6.52 1.61
CA LEU A 26 -9.85 -5.88 2.91
C LEU A 26 -10.02 -6.94 4.01
N ASP A 27 -8.90 -7.46 4.49
CA ASP A 27 -8.83 -8.32 5.65
C ASP A 27 -7.93 -7.62 6.68
N CYS A 28 -8.36 -7.62 7.93
CA CYS A 28 -7.62 -7.03 9.04
C CYS A 28 -6.29 -7.73 9.33
N ARG A 29 -6.00 -8.87 8.68
CA ARG A 29 -4.80 -9.69 8.87
C ARG A 29 -3.49 -8.95 8.62
N ALA A 30 -3.31 -8.28 7.47
CA ALA A 30 -2.08 -7.51 7.21
C ALA A 30 -1.87 -6.40 8.26
N CYS A 31 -3.00 -5.88 8.73
CA CYS A 31 -3.12 -4.91 9.80
C CYS A 31 -2.88 -5.48 11.22
N ILE A 32 -2.56 -6.77 11.40
CA ILE A 32 -2.20 -7.39 12.68
C ILE A 32 -0.98 -8.33 12.53
N ASN A 33 -0.16 -8.08 11.51
CA ASN A 33 1.07 -8.81 11.22
C ASN A 33 0.81 -10.28 10.85
N SER A 34 -0.28 -10.53 10.13
CA SER A 34 -0.71 -11.85 9.71
C SER A 34 -1.03 -11.85 8.21
N GLY A 35 -0.64 -12.90 7.50
CA GLY A 35 -1.01 -13.08 6.09
C GLY A 35 -0.25 -12.20 5.11
N PHE A 36 -0.85 -11.96 3.96
CA PHE A 36 -0.23 -11.25 2.83
C PHE A 36 0.05 -9.78 3.18
N GLY A 37 1.25 -9.29 2.83
CA GLY A 37 1.69 -7.93 3.16
C GLY A 37 2.41 -7.80 4.51
N VAL A 38 2.81 -8.91 5.14
CA VAL A 38 3.77 -8.89 6.25
C VAL A 38 5.18 -8.82 5.69
N LEU A 39 5.98 -7.89 6.20
CA LEU A 39 7.37 -7.70 5.76
C LEU A 39 8.33 -8.66 6.47
N ASP A 40 9.35 -9.10 5.74
CA ASP A 40 10.54 -9.71 6.34
C ASP A 40 11.41 -8.65 7.03
N LYS A 41 12.34 -9.11 7.87
CA LYS A 41 13.24 -8.27 8.66
C LYS A 41 14.05 -7.31 7.83
N GLU A 42 14.34 -7.59 6.56
CA GLU A 42 15.18 -6.76 5.70
C GLU A 42 14.39 -5.77 4.83
N GLU A 43 13.08 -5.95 4.73
CA GLU A 43 12.21 -5.21 3.83
C GLU A 43 11.80 -3.86 4.41
N MET A 44 11.45 -2.93 3.52
CA MET A 44 10.96 -1.60 3.86
C MET A 44 9.64 -1.33 3.17
N GLU A 45 8.68 -0.74 3.90
CA GLU A 45 7.34 -0.49 3.41
C GLU A 45 6.96 0.99 3.53
N VAL A 46 6.18 1.45 2.54
CA VAL A 46 5.54 2.76 2.53
C VAL A 46 4.04 2.55 2.38
N TYR A 47 3.24 3.16 3.25
CA TYR A 47 1.80 2.96 3.28
C TYR A 47 1.02 4.27 3.49
N ALA A 48 -0.25 4.24 3.11
CA ALA A 48 -1.19 5.36 3.22
C ALA A 48 -2.25 5.13 4.30
N ILE A 49 -1.87 4.56 5.45
CA ILE A 49 -2.76 4.26 6.58
C ILE A 49 -2.46 5.17 7.78
N ASN A 50 -3.49 5.57 8.54
CA ASN A 50 -3.32 6.55 9.64
C ASN A 50 -2.89 5.97 11.00
N LYS A 51 -2.66 4.65 11.13
CA LYS A 51 -2.43 3.99 12.43
C LYS A 51 -1.06 3.29 12.50
N ASN A 52 -0.21 3.77 13.42
CA ASN A 52 1.15 3.28 13.69
C ASN A 52 1.29 2.59 15.08
N PHE A 53 0.51 1.55 15.36
CA PHE A 53 0.75 0.79 16.60
C PHE A 53 1.98 -0.11 16.41
N LYS A 54 2.92 -0.08 17.38
CA LYS A 54 4.07 -0.99 17.41
C LYS A 54 3.56 -2.45 17.26
N ARG A 55 4.19 -3.22 16.36
CA ARG A 55 3.90 -4.65 16.01
C ARG A 55 2.74 -4.93 15.03
N ARG A 56 2.32 -3.95 14.22
CA ARG A 56 1.21 -4.15 13.25
C ARG A 56 1.57 -4.89 11.96
N SER A 57 2.78 -4.75 11.44
CA SER A 57 3.20 -5.27 10.11
C SER A 57 4.73 -5.34 10.01
N SER A 58 5.40 -5.86 11.05
CA SER A 58 6.87 -5.84 11.29
C SER A 58 7.46 -4.54 11.92
N ASP A 59 8.80 -4.43 11.95
CA ASP A 59 9.64 -3.45 12.70
C ASP A 59 9.21 -1.99 12.48
N PRO A 60 8.94 -1.20 13.55
CA PRO A 60 8.54 0.20 13.42
C PRO A 60 9.58 1.13 12.77
N GLN A 61 10.85 0.73 12.68
CA GLN A 61 11.89 1.55 12.04
C GLN A 61 11.90 1.45 10.50
N ARG A 62 11.22 0.46 9.92
CA ARG A 62 11.30 0.14 8.47
C ARG A 62 10.05 0.56 7.70
N LYS A 63 9.48 1.68 8.13
CA LYS A 63 8.08 1.98 7.93
C LYS A 63 7.85 3.48 7.73
N LEU A 64 7.28 3.84 6.59
CA LEU A 64 7.03 5.24 6.24
C LEU A 64 5.57 5.50 5.91
N PHE A 65 5.06 6.61 6.45
CA PHE A 65 3.72 7.10 6.20
C PHE A 65 3.77 8.15 5.10
N GLY A 66 2.87 8.03 4.12
CA GLY A 66 2.74 9.00 3.05
C GLY A 66 1.29 9.21 2.65
N PHE A 67 1.01 10.35 2.03
CA PHE A 67 -0.22 10.51 1.26
C PHE A 67 -0.27 9.48 0.13
N SER A 68 -1.47 9.04 -0.25
CA SER A 68 -1.67 8.05 -1.33
C SER A 68 -0.82 8.35 -2.57
N ARG A 69 -0.75 9.62 -2.99
CA ARG A 69 0.11 10.08 -4.09
C ARG A 69 1.58 9.71 -3.89
N THR A 70 2.17 9.99 -2.73
CA THR A 70 3.57 9.68 -2.43
C THR A 70 3.82 8.17 -2.46
N VAL A 71 2.90 7.37 -1.93
CA VAL A 71 3.01 5.91 -1.95
C VAL A 71 2.99 5.39 -3.38
N THR A 72 2.04 5.86 -4.20
CA THR A 72 1.94 5.48 -5.62
C THR A 72 3.18 5.89 -6.41
N ILE A 73 3.67 7.13 -6.23
CA ILE A 73 4.90 7.59 -6.89
C ILE A 73 6.09 6.73 -6.47
N SER A 74 6.18 6.41 -5.18
CA SER A 74 7.29 5.61 -4.66
C SER A 74 7.27 4.18 -5.22
N ALA A 75 6.08 3.59 -5.37
CA ALA A 75 5.90 2.26 -5.97
C ALA A 75 6.35 2.23 -7.44
N VAL A 76 6.03 3.28 -8.21
CA VAL A 76 6.43 3.38 -9.62
C VAL A 76 7.94 3.60 -9.77
N ARG A 77 8.55 4.41 -8.90
CA ARG A 77 9.98 4.77 -9.00
C ARG A 77 10.92 3.79 -8.29
N VAL A 78 10.39 2.82 -7.54
CA VAL A 78 11.15 1.88 -6.71
C VAL A 78 12.08 2.62 -5.71
N LYS A 79 11.67 3.82 -5.29
CA LYS A 79 12.34 4.65 -4.27
C LYS A 79 11.35 5.63 -3.66
N ILE A 80 11.55 5.99 -2.39
CA ILE A 80 10.68 6.96 -1.71
C ILE A 80 10.78 8.32 -2.41
N SER A 81 9.66 8.78 -2.99
CA SER A 81 9.60 10.04 -3.73
C SER A 81 8.19 10.62 -3.75
N HIS A 82 8.11 11.95 -3.83
CA HIS A 82 6.88 12.70 -4.10
C HIS A 82 6.92 13.46 -5.43
N PHE A 83 8.03 13.35 -6.18
CA PHE A 83 8.20 13.94 -7.50
C PHE A 83 7.82 12.91 -8.57
N LEU A 84 6.98 13.33 -9.52
CA LEU A 84 6.57 12.51 -10.65
C LEU A 84 7.59 12.62 -11.81
N ASP A 85 8.40 13.68 -11.80
CA ASP A 85 9.37 14.09 -12.82
C ASP A 85 10.68 13.32 -12.74
#